data_AF-A0A1J5GX58-F1
#
_entry.id   AF-A0A1J5GX58-F1
#
_cell.length_a   1.000
_cell.length_b   1.000
_cell.length_c   1.000
_cell.angle_alpha   90.00
_cell.angle_beta   90.00
_cell.angle_gamma   90.00
#
_symmetry.space_group_name_H-M   'P 1'
#
loop_
_entity.id
_entity.type
_entity.pdbx_description
1 polymer ?
#
loop_
_entity_poly.entity_id
_entity_poly.type
_entity_poly.pdbx_seq_one_letter_code
_entity_poly.pdbx_strand_id
1 'polypeptide(L)'
;MTNKLGFWLVWILFSVYAFVFAPPDRPETLDLIKKLIAGEWQETNGYIVAIFNLMGVFPCVYACILASDGRGQKVPAWIFSGLSFFLGAFALLPYFALREPNPSFEGKTNWNIKLLDSRFTGLTLSAIALYFLVYGFSSGNWGDFLQQWQTSRFIHVMSLDFCMLSLMFPWLLSDDMERRGMTDDRFFSFIALIPLVGALIYLCLRSPLKADEKMA
;
A
#
# COMPACT_ATOMS: atom_id res chain seq x y z
N MET A 1 17.98 -3.61 15.09
CA MET A 1 17.40 -2.68 16.09
C MET A 1 17.19 -1.27 15.52
N THR A 2 18.10 -0.72 14.72
CA THR A 2 18.02 0.64 14.15
C THR A 2 16.76 0.90 13.30
N ASN A 3 16.32 -0.09 12.51
CA ASN A 3 15.18 0.07 11.60
C ASN A 3 13.85 0.26 12.37
N LYS A 4 13.69 -0.41 13.52
CA LYS A 4 12.45 -0.36 14.33
C LYS A 4 12.20 1.01 14.95
N LEU A 5 13.27 1.61 15.49
CA LEU A 5 13.19 2.96 16.04
C LEU A 5 12.88 3.99 14.95
N GLY A 6 13.45 3.79 13.75
CA GLY A 6 13.14 4.58 12.56
C GLY A 6 11.66 4.57 12.21
N PHE A 7 11.03 3.39 12.15
CA PHE A 7 9.59 3.30 11.86
C PHE A 7 8.73 3.98 12.93
N TRP A 8 9.06 3.84 14.22
CA TRP A 8 8.36 4.56 15.29
C TRP A 8 8.51 6.08 15.19
N LEU A 9 9.72 6.57 14.91
CA LEU A 9 9.98 7.99 14.73
C LEU A 9 9.20 8.54 13.53
N VAL A 10 9.25 7.83 12.41
CA VAL A 10 8.51 8.20 11.19
C VAL A 10 7.00 8.20 11.46
N TRP A 11 6.49 7.20 12.18
CA TRP A 11 5.07 7.15 12.55
C TRP A 11 4.67 8.34 13.42
N ILE A 12 5.43 8.64 14.49
CA ILE A 12 5.15 9.78 15.37
C ILE A 12 5.20 11.08 14.59
N LEU A 13 6.25 11.31 13.79
CA LEU A 13 6.38 12.52 12.98
C LEU A 13 5.25 12.66 11.97
N PHE A 14 4.88 11.57 11.30
CA PHE A 14 3.80 11.58 10.32
C PHE A 14 2.44 11.84 10.99
N SER A 15 2.17 11.23 12.14
CA SER A 15 0.96 11.49 12.92
C SER A 15 0.91 12.93 13.43
N VAL A 16 1.99 13.44 14.03
CA VAL A 16 2.06 14.83 14.50
C VAL A 16 1.85 15.78 13.33
N TYR A 17 2.47 15.53 12.18
CA TYR A 17 2.26 16.32 10.98
C TYR A 17 0.79 16.33 10.53
N ALA A 18 0.18 15.14 10.42
CA ALA A 18 -1.19 15.00 9.95
C ALA A 18 -2.23 15.66 10.86
N PHE A 19 -2.01 15.66 12.18
CA PHE A 19 -2.98 16.24 13.13
C PHE A 19 -2.72 17.71 13.47
N VAL A 20 -1.45 18.16 13.43
CA VAL A 20 -1.06 19.52 13.88
C VAL A 20 -0.81 20.46 12.70
N PHE A 21 -0.11 19.99 11.67
CA PHE A 21 0.38 20.83 10.57
C PHE A 21 -0.46 20.74 9.30
N ALA A 22 -1.23 19.66 9.13
CA ALA A 22 -2.12 19.53 7.99
C ALA A 22 -3.18 20.66 8.00
N PRO A 23 -3.65 21.08 6.80
CA PRO A 23 -4.68 22.11 6.67
C PRO A 23 -5.89 21.84 7.58
N PRO A 24 -6.64 22.86 8.01
CA PRO A 24 -7.83 22.64 8.83
C PRO A 24 -8.87 21.79 8.08
N ASP A 25 -9.65 21.01 8.84
CA ASP A 25 -10.76 20.23 8.28
C ASP A 25 -11.83 21.16 7.68
N ARG A 26 -12.42 20.71 6.57
CA ARG A 26 -13.53 21.40 5.91
C ARG A 26 -14.84 20.69 6.20
N PRO A 27 -15.96 21.41 6.33
CA PRO A 27 -17.27 20.81 6.53
C PRO A 27 -17.67 19.90 5.35
N GLU A 28 -17.23 20.23 4.14
CA GLU A 28 -17.52 19.49 2.90
C GLU A 28 -16.76 18.16 2.76
N THR A 29 -15.76 17.90 3.61
CA THR A 29 -14.90 16.70 3.50
C THR A 29 -15.71 15.41 3.58
N LEU A 30 -16.70 15.33 4.47
CA LEU A 30 -17.53 14.13 4.59
C LEU A 30 -18.38 13.89 3.34
N ASP A 31 -18.86 14.97 2.71
CA ASP A 31 -19.65 14.85 1.49
C ASP A 31 -18.78 14.48 0.30
N LEU A 32 -17.54 14.99 0.22
CA LEU A 32 -16.55 14.53 -0.75
C LEU A 32 -16.28 13.02 -0.59
N ILE A 33 -16.06 12.54 0.63
CA ILE A 33 -15.83 11.10 0.89
C ILE A 33 -17.04 10.27 0.46
N LYS A 34 -18.27 10.71 0.78
CA LYS A 34 -19.49 10.03 0.33
C LYS A 34 -19.58 9.97 -1.20
N LYS A 35 -19.34 11.09 -1.90
CA LYS A 35 -19.34 11.14 -3.37
C LYS A 35 -18.31 10.17 -3.97
N LEU A 36 -17.11 10.13 -3.40
CA LEU A 36 -16.04 9.23 -3.83
C LEU A 36 -16.43 7.74 -3.69
N ILE A 37 -17.02 7.37 -2.54
CA ILE A 37 -17.52 6.02 -2.27
C ILE A 37 -18.72 5.68 -3.16
N ALA A 38 -19.62 6.64 -3.40
CA ALA A 38 -20.83 6.46 -4.20
C ALA A 38 -20.58 6.35 -5.72
N GLY A 39 -19.37 6.66 -6.18
CA GLY A 39 -19.05 6.68 -7.61
C GLY A 39 -19.46 7.96 -8.34
N GLU A 40 -19.82 9.02 -7.60
CA GLU A 40 -20.27 10.31 -8.14
C GLU A 40 -19.08 11.19 -8.54
N TRP A 41 -18.30 10.72 -9.52
CA TRP A 41 -17.00 11.31 -9.88
C TRP A 41 -17.09 12.49 -10.86
N GLN A 42 -18.23 12.73 -11.49
CA GLN A 42 -18.37 13.69 -12.61
C GLN A 42 -18.00 15.14 -12.24
N GLU A 43 -18.21 15.52 -10.99
CA GLU A 43 -17.91 16.87 -10.47
C GLU A 43 -16.61 16.91 -9.66
N THR A 44 -15.95 15.76 -9.46
CA THR A 44 -14.74 15.67 -8.64
C THR A 44 -13.51 15.64 -9.54
N ASN A 45 -12.45 16.33 -9.13
CA ASN A 45 -11.19 16.30 -9.85
C ASN A 45 -10.68 14.85 -10.02
N GLY A 46 -10.40 14.46 -11.27
CA GLY A 46 -9.95 13.11 -11.60
C GLY A 46 -8.74 12.63 -10.81
N TYR A 47 -7.81 13.53 -10.44
CA TYR A 47 -6.65 13.15 -9.62
C TYR A 47 -7.05 12.72 -8.20
N ILE A 48 -8.06 13.36 -7.61
CA ILE A 48 -8.55 13.00 -6.27
C ILE A 48 -9.24 11.63 -6.33
N VAL A 49 -10.08 11.42 -7.34
CA VAL A 49 -10.74 10.13 -7.59
C VAL A 49 -9.70 9.03 -7.77
N ALA A 50 -8.68 9.28 -8.58
CA ALA A 50 -7.60 8.33 -8.82
C ALA A 50 -6.86 7.99 -7.52
N ILE A 51 -6.34 8.99 -6.79
CA ILE A 51 -5.60 8.75 -5.55
C ILE A 51 -6.47 8.00 -4.54
N PHE A 52 -7.72 8.41 -4.34
CA PHE A 52 -8.63 7.75 -3.40
C PHE A 52 -8.84 6.26 -3.72
N ASN A 53 -9.10 5.93 -4.99
CA ASN A 53 -9.31 4.53 -5.37
C ASN A 53 -8.00 3.72 -5.36
N LEU A 54 -6.87 4.33 -5.73
CA LEU A 54 -5.55 3.70 -5.63
C LEU A 54 -5.13 3.46 -4.17
N MET A 55 -5.59 4.28 -3.23
CA MET A 55 -5.45 4.02 -1.80
C MET A 55 -6.18 2.75 -1.34
N GLY A 56 -7.20 2.28 -2.07
CA GLY A 56 -7.79 0.95 -1.85
C GLY A 56 -6.96 -0.19 -2.46
N VAL A 57 -6.18 0.08 -3.50
CA VAL A 57 -5.29 -0.91 -4.14
C VAL A 57 -4.07 -1.20 -3.26
N PHE A 58 -3.50 -0.20 -2.60
CA PHE A 58 -2.33 -0.37 -1.73
C PHE A 58 -2.54 -1.42 -0.62
N PRO A 59 -3.59 -1.36 0.22
CA PRO A 59 -3.89 -2.37 1.21
C PRO A 59 -3.97 -3.79 0.64
N CYS A 60 -4.49 -3.96 -0.57
CA CYS A 60 -4.50 -5.25 -1.27
C CYS A 60 -3.08 -5.71 -1.63
N VAL A 61 -2.25 -4.79 -2.15
CA VAL A 61 -0.83 -5.06 -2.44
C VAL A 61 -0.09 -5.49 -1.18
N TYR A 62 -0.29 -4.76 -0.07
CA TYR A 62 0.27 -5.10 1.23
C TYR A 62 -0.27 -6.44 1.74
N ALA A 63 -1.56 -6.74 1.58
CA ALA A 63 -2.12 -8.04 1.94
C ALA A 63 -1.45 -9.18 1.17
N CYS A 64 -1.19 -8.98 -0.13
CA CYS A 64 -0.51 -9.95 -0.99
C CYS A 64 0.93 -10.30 -0.55
N ILE A 65 1.61 -9.39 0.15
CA ILE A 65 2.97 -9.62 0.67
C ILE A 65 2.93 -10.08 2.13
N LEU A 66 2.08 -9.44 2.94
CA LEU A 66 1.98 -9.71 4.36
C LEU A 66 1.32 -11.05 4.67
N ALA A 67 0.56 -11.64 3.73
CA ALA A 67 -0.05 -12.94 3.91
C ALA A 67 0.97 -14.10 4.04
N SER A 68 2.12 -14.01 3.36
CA SER A 68 3.21 -14.98 3.52
C SER A 68 4.06 -14.66 4.74
N ASP A 69 4.32 -13.37 4.97
CA ASP A 69 5.15 -12.88 6.06
C ASP A 69 4.56 -13.14 7.46
N GLY A 70 3.25 -12.93 7.62
CA GLY A 70 2.57 -12.86 8.93
C GLY A 70 2.52 -14.16 9.72
N ARG A 71 2.96 -15.30 9.16
CA ARG A 71 2.98 -16.59 9.88
C ARG A 71 4.18 -16.78 10.80
N GLY A 72 5.29 -16.10 10.53
CA GLY A 72 6.47 -16.09 11.42
C GLY A 72 6.49 -14.89 12.37
N GLN A 73 5.40 -14.13 12.44
CA GLN A 73 5.35 -12.87 13.19
C GLN A 73 4.57 -13.05 14.49
N LYS A 74 5.03 -12.38 15.55
CA LYS A 74 4.34 -12.33 16.84
C LYS A 74 2.98 -11.62 16.75
N VAL A 75 2.82 -10.77 15.75
CA VAL A 75 1.66 -9.89 15.57
C VAL A 75 0.96 -10.25 14.26
N PRO A 76 -0.37 -10.43 14.25
CA PRO A 76 -1.11 -10.85 13.06
C PRO A 76 -1.17 -9.73 12.00
N ALA A 77 -0.41 -9.91 10.92
CA ALA A 77 -0.29 -8.93 9.84
C ALA A 77 -1.61 -8.57 9.16
N TRP A 78 -2.56 -9.52 9.11
CA TRP A 78 -3.86 -9.33 8.46
C TRP A 78 -4.70 -8.24 9.12
N ILE A 79 -4.56 -8.02 10.44
CA ILE A 79 -5.28 -6.96 11.16
C ILE A 79 -4.81 -5.59 10.64
N PHE A 80 -3.50 -5.40 10.55
CA PHE A 80 -2.90 -4.14 10.11
C PHE A 80 -3.12 -3.90 8.62
N SER A 81 -3.06 -4.94 7.80
CA SER A 81 -3.43 -4.86 6.39
C SER A 81 -4.90 -4.48 6.20
N GLY A 82 -5.82 -5.04 7.00
CA GLY A 82 -7.24 -4.67 6.97
C GLY A 82 -7.48 -3.24 7.43
N LEU A 83 -6.85 -2.82 8.54
CA LEU A 83 -6.94 -1.45 9.04
C LEU A 83 -6.36 -0.41 8.06
N SER A 84 -5.40 -0.80 7.23
CA SER A 84 -4.80 0.08 6.22
C SER A 84 -5.78 0.54 5.13
N PHE A 85 -6.93 -0.13 4.95
CA PHE A 85 -7.99 0.40 4.07
C PHE A 85 -8.58 1.72 4.56
N PHE A 86 -8.56 1.97 5.87
CA PHE A 86 -9.13 3.17 6.49
C PHE A 86 -8.05 4.15 6.93
N LEU A 87 -6.93 3.63 7.44
CA LEU A 87 -5.87 4.40 8.08
C LEU A 87 -4.57 4.43 7.26
N GLY A 88 -4.48 3.67 6.16
CA GLY A 88 -3.30 3.56 5.32
C GLY A 88 -2.00 3.32 6.09
N ALA A 89 -0.98 4.16 5.87
CA ALA A 89 0.33 4.00 6.50
C ALA A 89 0.27 4.17 8.02
N PHE A 90 -0.72 4.88 8.57
CA PHE A 90 -0.88 4.99 10.03
C PHE A 90 -1.13 3.62 10.68
N ALA A 91 -1.75 2.68 9.97
CA ALA A 91 -1.90 1.30 10.42
C ALA A 91 -0.65 0.45 10.13
N LEU A 92 -0.02 0.60 8.96
CA LEU A 92 1.09 -0.27 8.58
C LEU A 92 2.41 0.08 9.28
N LEU A 93 2.71 1.36 9.52
CA LEU A 93 3.97 1.77 10.16
C LEU A 93 4.19 1.13 11.55
N PRO A 94 3.21 1.10 12.47
CA PRO A 94 3.35 0.38 13.74
C PRO A 94 3.61 -1.10 13.55
N TYR A 95 2.97 -1.74 12.56
CA TYR A 95 3.21 -3.14 12.25
C TYR A 95 4.67 -3.36 11.83
N PHE A 96 5.21 -2.53 10.95
CA PHE A 96 6.62 -2.61 10.53
C PHE A 96 7.60 -2.41 11.68
N ALA A 97 7.26 -1.56 12.65
CA ALA A 97 8.08 -1.35 13.82
C ALA A 97 8.09 -2.57 14.77
N LEU A 98 6.98 -3.32 14.84
CA LEU A 98 6.82 -4.51 15.68
C LEU A 98 7.33 -5.79 15.01
N ARG A 99 7.20 -5.87 13.68
CA ARG A 99 7.62 -7.00 12.82
C ARG A 99 9.11 -7.34 13.00
N GLU A 100 9.45 -8.61 12.90
CA GLU A 100 10.83 -9.10 12.76
C GLU A 100 11.08 -9.54 11.31
N PRO A 101 12.31 -9.50 10.78
CA PRO A 101 12.59 -10.07 9.47
C PRO A 101 12.24 -11.57 9.44
N ASN A 102 11.47 -12.00 8.44
CA ASN A 102 11.03 -13.39 8.29
C ASN A 102 11.39 -13.92 6.88
N PRO A 103 12.65 -14.34 6.67
CA PRO A 103 13.15 -14.72 5.34
C PRO A 103 12.71 -16.14 4.91
N SER A 104 12.17 -16.95 5.81
CA SER A 104 11.65 -18.29 5.52
C SER A 104 10.13 -18.34 5.63
N PHE A 105 9.47 -18.99 4.65
CA PHE A 105 8.05 -19.25 4.76
C PHE A 105 7.81 -20.49 5.61
N GLU A 106 7.24 -20.32 6.80
CA GLU A 106 6.87 -21.43 7.69
C GLU A 106 5.34 -21.69 7.63
N GLY A 107 4.95 -22.85 7.10
CA GLY A 107 3.59 -23.39 7.22
C GLY A 107 2.87 -23.75 5.91
N LYS A 108 1.64 -24.28 6.03
CA LYS A 108 0.83 -24.74 4.88
C LYS A 108 0.15 -23.58 4.15
N THR A 109 0.19 -23.57 2.82
CA THR A 109 -0.54 -22.58 2.01
C THR A 109 -2.06 -22.82 2.09
N ASN A 110 -2.77 -21.94 2.79
CA ASN A 110 -4.25 -21.95 2.81
C ASN A 110 -4.80 -21.34 1.52
N TRP A 111 -6.10 -21.56 1.23
CA TRP A 111 -6.78 -20.99 0.06
C TRP A 111 -6.57 -19.47 -0.08
N ASN A 112 -6.70 -18.72 1.01
CA ASN A 112 -6.52 -17.26 1.00
C ASN A 112 -5.11 -16.84 0.61
N ILE A 113 -4.08 -17.58 1.06
CA ILE A 113 -2.68 -17.31 0.69
C ILE A 113 -2.49 -17.64 -0.78
N LYS A 114 -3.04 -18.74 -1.28
CA LYS A 114 -2.96 -19.09 -2.72
C LYS A 114 -3.64 -18.04 -3.59
N LEU A 115 -4.79 -17.53 -3.18
CA LEU A 115 -5.49 -16.46 -3.89
C LEU A 115 -4.64 -15.18 -3.90
N LEU A 116 -4.15 -14.76 -2.74
CA LEU A 116 -3.31 -13.55 -2.60
C LEU A 116 -1.93 -13.70 -3.26
N ASP A 117 -1.41 -14.92 -3.38
CA ASP A 117 -0.15 -15.23 -4.06
C ASP A 117 -0.30 -15.28 -5.58
N SER A 118 -1.50 -15.56 -6.07
CA SER A 118 -1.79 -15.73 -7.50
C SER A 118 -1.40 -14.51 -8.34
N ARG A 119 -0.77 -14.78 -9.49
CA ARG A 119 -0.48 -13.76 -10.53
C ARG A 119 -1.74 -13.07 -11.03
N PHE A 120 -2.88 -13.77 -11.01
CA PHE A 120 -4.17 -13.19 -11.40
C PHE A 120 -4.58 -12.04 -10.49
N THR A 121 -4.28 -12.13 -9.19
CA THR A 121 -4.53 -11.05 -8.23
C THR A 121 -3.66 -9.83 -8.57
N GLY A 122 -2.38 -10.04 -8.87
CA GLY A 122 -1.48 -8.98 -9.34
C GLY A 122 -1.98 -8.30 -10.61
N LEU A 123 -2.40 -9.09 -11.61
CA LEU A 123 -2.96 -8.59 -12.87
C LEU A 123 -4.26 -7.81 -12.66
N THR A 124 -5.16 -8.29 -11.80
CA THR A 124 -6.42 -7.62 -11.49
C THR A 124 -6.19 -6.28 -10.81
N LEU A 125 -5.31 -6.24 -9.80
CA LEU A 125 -4.92 -4.99 -9.14
C LEU A 125 -4.24 -4.02 -10.11
N SER A 126 -3.42 -4.55 -11.03
CA SER A 126 -2.77 -3.75 -12.07
C SER A 126 -3.78 -3.14 -13.04
N ALA A 127 -4.79 -3.90 -13.46
CA ALA A 127 -5.86 -3.41 -14.33
C ALA A 127 -6.69 -2.31 -13.66
N ILE A 128 -7.05 -2.50 -12.38
CA ILE A 128 -7.76 -1.49 -11.57
C ILE A 128 -6.91 -0.23 -11.44
N ALA A 129 -5.63 -0.38 -11.10
CA ALA A 129 -4.74 0.76 -10.95
C ALA A 129 -4.55 1.51 -12.27
N LEU A 130 -4.35 0.78 -13.37
CA LEU A 130 -4.23 1.38 -14.70
C LEU A 130 -5.49 2.16 -15.09
N TYR A 131 -6.67 1.61 -14.83
CA TYR A 131 -7.94 2.29 -15.08
C TYR A 131 -7.99 3.65 -14.34
N PHE A 132 -7.70 3.67 -13.03
CA PHE A 132 -7.75 4.91 -12.25
C PHE A 132 -6.63 5.89 -12.60
N LEU A 133 -5.45 5.41 -12.99
CA LEU A 133 -4.40 6.27 -13.52
C LEU A 133 -4.84 6.95 -14.82
N VAL A 134 -5.36 6.18 -15.78
CA VAL A 134 -5.88 6.72 -17.05
C VAL A 134 -7.03 7.70 -16.80
N TYR A 135 -7.94 7.37 -15.89
CA TYR A 135 -9.04 8.26 -15.48
C TYR A 135 -8.51 9.57 -14.87
N GLY A 136 -7.56 9.49 -13.95
CA GLY A 136 -6.96 10.65 -13.31
C GLY A 136 -6.25 11.57 -14.29
N PHE A 137 -5.52 11.02 -15.27
CA PHE A 137 -4.86 11.81 -16.31
C PHE A 137 -5.83 12.39 -17.34
N SER A 138 -6.97 11.74 -17.62
CA SER A 138 -7.94 12.22 -18.62
C SER A 138 -8.92 13.27 -18.06
N SER A 139 -9.25 13.17 -16.78
CA SER A 139 -10.25 14.02 -16.10
C SER A 139 -9.70 14.88 -14.97
N GLY A 140 -8.39 14.84 -14.75
CA GLY A 140 -7.71 15.59 -13.68
C GLY A 140 -7.34 17.01 -14.08
N ASN A 141 -7.49 17.95 -13.14
CA ASN A 141 -6.97 19.30 -13.27
C ASN A 141 -5.86 19.53 -12.24
N TRP A 142 -4.64 19.75 -12.70
CA TRP A 142 -3.48 19.85 -11.80
C TRP A 142 -3.53 21.09 -10.89
N GLY A 143 -3.99 22.23 -11.41
CA GLY A 143 -4.09 23.48 -10.65
C GLY A 143 -5.10 23.37 -9.51
N ASP A 144 -6.28 22.84 -9.82
CA ASP A 144 -7.33 22.59 -8.82
C ASP A 144 -6.89 21.52 -7.81
N PHE A 145 -6.20 20.46 -8.25
CA PHE A 145 -5.65 19.46 -7.34
C PHE A 145 -4.67 20.08 -6.34
N LEU A 146 -3.73 20.92 -6.79
CA LEU A 146 -2.78 21.60 -5.90
C LEU A 146 -3.48 22.53 -4.91
N GLN A 147 -4.48 23.28 -5.36
CA GLN A 147 -5.27 24.14 -4.49
C GLN A 147 -6.00 23.32 -3.42
N GLN A 148 -6.64 22.22 -3.80
CA GLN A 148 -7.34 21.35 -2.86
C GLN A 148 -6.36 20.62 -1.92
N TRP A 149 -5.20 20.20 -2.40
CA TRP A 149 -4.15 19.60 -1.58
C TRP A 149 -3.59 20.56 -0.52
N GLN A 150 -3.50 21.85 -0.81
CA GLN A 150 -3.06 22.85 0.17
C GLN A 150 -4.13 23.23 1.20
N THR A 151 -5.39 22.96 0.91
CA THR A 151 -6.50 23.56 1.66
C THR A 151 -7.46 22.56 2.28
N SER A 152 -7.42 21.29 1.88
CA SER A 152 -8.21 20.19 2.44
C SER A 152 -7.30 19.21 3.18
N ARG A 153 -7.52 19.04 4.48
CA ARG A 153 -6.79 18.06 5.31
C ARG A 153 -6.83 16.67 4.70
N PHE A 154 -8.01 16.23 4.30
CA PHE A 154 -8.23 14.88 3.78
C PHE A 154 -7.39 14.62 2.53
N ILE A 155 -7.43 15.53 1.54
CA ILE A 155 -6.68 15.37 0.30
C ILE A 155 -5.17 15.47 0.58
N HIS A 156 -4.77 16.40 1.45
CA HIS A 156 -3.38 16.57 1.86
C HIS A 156 -2.80 15.29 2.47
N VAL A 157 -3.46 14.77 3.52
CA VAL A 157 -3.03 13.60 4.26
C VAL A 157 -3.12 12.34 3.39
N MET A 158 -4.18 12.18 2.61
CA MET A 158 -4.33 11.04 1.69
C MET A 158 -3.21 10.99 0.64
N SER A 159 -2.83 12.12 0.04
CA SER A 159 -1.71 12.15 -0.91
C SER A 159 -0.36 11.87 -0.25
N LEU A 160 -0.13 12.37 0.97
CA LEU A 160 1.09 12.03 1.71
C LEU A 160 1.11 10.56 2.11
N ASP A 161 -0.03 10.01 2.50
CA ASP A 161 -0.18 8.60 2.86
C ASP A 161 0.11 7.69 1.65
N PHE A 162 -0.36 8.06 0.45
CA PHE A 162 0.00 7.41 -0.81
C PHE A 162 1.53 7.37 -1.01
N CYS A 163 2.22 8.49 -0.77
CA CYS A 163 3.68 8.55 -0.87
C CYS A 163 4.35 7.67 0.19
N MET A 164 3.87 7.68 1.43
CA MET A 164 4.41 6.85 2.51
C MET A 164 4.25 5.37 2.22
N LEU A 165 3.07 4.94 1.80
CA LEU A 165 2.81 3.56 1.37
C LEU A 165 3.66 3.16 0.17
N SER A 166 4.02 4.09 -0.71
CA SER A 166 4.96 3.81 -1.80
C SER A 166 6.38 3.58 -1.28
N LEU A 167 6.85 4.44 -0.37
CA LEU A 167 8.21 4.37 0.20
C LEU A 167 8.42 3.18 1.14
N MET A 168 7.35 2.67 1.75
CA MET A 168 7.40 1.50 2.61
C MET A 168 7.54 0.18 1.83
N PHE A 169 7.15 0.14 0.56
CA PHE A 169 7.15 -1.09 -0.23
C PHE A 169 8.55 -1.72 -0.42
N PRO A 170 9.61 -0.97 -0.79
CA PRO A 170 10.96 -1.52 -0.91
C PRO A 170 11.47 -2.26 0.34
N TRP A 171 11.01 -1.85 1.54
CA TRP A 171 11.40 -2.48 2.80
C TRP A 171 10.83 -3.88 3.02
N LEU A 172 9.71 -4.23 2.36
CA LEU A 172 9.16 -5.59 2.39
C LEU A 172 9.70 -6.46 1.26
N LEU A 173 10.20 -5.82 0.20
CA LEU A 173 10.54 -6.48 -1.05
C LEU A 173 11.68 -7.48 -0.87
N SER A 174 12.75 -7.10 -0.16
CA SER A 174 13.90 -7.98 0.08
C SER A 174 13.49 -9.28 0.76
N ASP A 175 12.72 -9.18 1.85
CA ASP A 175 12.24 -10.33 2.61
C ASP A 175 11.31 -11.22 1.76
N ASP A 176 10.44 -10.63 0.92
CA ASP A 176 9.55 -11.41 0.07
C ASP A 176 10.28 -12.11 -1.08
N MET A 177 11.31 -11.47 -1.65
CA MET A 177 12.18 -12.07 -2.65
C MET A 177 12.98 -13.24 -2.10
N GLU A 178 13.53 -13.11 -0.89
CA GLU A 178 14.25 -14.19 -0.21
C GLU A 178 13.36 -15.41 0.02
N ARG A 179 12.12 -15.20 0.51
CA ARG A 179 11.12 -16.28 0.69
C ARG A 179 10.79 -17.02 -0.61
N ARG A 180 10.86 -16.33 -1.75
CA ARG A 180 10.62 -16.88 -3.09
C ARG A 180 11.88 -17.42 -3.75
N GLY A 181 13.05 -17.26 -3.13
CA GLY A 181 14.35 -17.62 -3.69
C GLY A 181 14.71 -16.83 -4.94
N MET A 182 14.23 -15.59 -5.05
CA MET A 182 14.56 -14.68 -6.15
C MET A 182 15.86 -13.95 -5.80
N THR A 183 16.93 -14.22 -6.54
CA THR A 183 18.28 -13.71 -6.24
C THR A 183 18.69 -12.48 -7.04
N ASP A 184 17.95 -12.13 -8.10
CA ASP A 184 18.25 -10.96 -8.93
C ASP A 184 17.61 -9.68 -8.35
N ASP A 185 18.30 -9.07 -7.40
CA ASP A 185 17.79 -7.93 -6.61
C ASP A 185 17.72 -6.62 -7.41
N ARG A 186 18.60 -6.41 -8.41
CA ARG A 186 18.75 -5.07 -9.02
C ARG A 186 17.52 -4.62 -9.79
N PHE A 187 16.96 -5.46 -10.65
CA PHE A 187 15.77 -5.09 -11.43
C PHE A 187 14.59 -4.78 -10.50
N PHE A 188 14.36 -5.63 -9.50
CA PHE A 188 13.26 -5.48 -8.55
C PHE A 188 13.44 -4.27 -7.63
N SER A 189 14.65 -4.02 -7.16
CA SER A 189 15.01 -2.82 -6.40
C SER A 189 14.77 -1.53 -7.20
N PHE A 190 15.10 -1.50 -8.50
CA PHE A 190 14.84 -0.32 -9.35
C PHE A 190 13.34 -0.08 -9.57
N ILE A 191 12.58 -1.12 -9.91
CA ILE A 191 11.13 -0.92 -10.12
C ILE A 191 10.42 -0.55 -8.82
N ALA A 192 10.90 -1.01 -7.65
CA ALA A 192 10.30 -0.69 -6.35
C ALA A 192 10.38 0.80 -5.98
N LEU A 193 11.29 1.56 -6.62
CA LEU A 193 11.35 3.01 -6.49
C LEU A 193 10.22 3.72 -7.25
N ILE A 194 9.59 3.04 -8.20
CA ILE A 194 8.42 3.54 -8.91
C ILE A 194 7.20 3.24 -8.02
N PRO A 195 6.46 4.26 -7.52
CA PRO A 195 5.44 4.16 -6.48
C PRO A 195 4.53 2.92 -6.46
N LEU A 196 3.23 3.07 -6.75
CA LEU A 196 2.31 1.93 -6.82
C LEU A 196 2.65 0.99 -7.99
N VAL A 197 3.14 1.53 -9.10
CA VAL A 197 3.39 0.78 -10.34
C VAL A 197 4.48 -0.27 -10.16
N GLY A 198 5.56 0.06 -9.43
CA GLY A 198 6.63 -0.88 -9.12
C GLY A 198 6.13 -2.08 -8.34
N ALA A 199 5.31 -1.81 -7.32
CA ALA A 199 4.70 -2.84 -6.50
C ALA A 199 3.78 -3.77 -7.31
N LEU A 200 3.00 -3.22 -8.22
CA LEU A 200 2.12 -3.98 -9.11
C LEU A 200 2.90 -4.85 -10.10
N ILE A 201 3.95 -4.29 -10.72
CA ILE A 201 4.84 -5.05 -11.61
C ILE A 201 5.47 -6.23 -10.85
N TYR A 202 5.92 -6.00 -9.61
CA TYR A 202 6.44 -7.07 -8.75
C TYR A 202 5.40 -8.17 -8.52
N LEU A 203 4.16 -7.83 -8.16
CA LEU A 203 3.10 -8.83 -7.94
C LEU A 203 2.80 -9.68 -9.18
N CYS A 204 2.92 -9.09 -10.37
CA CYS A 204 2.72 -9.79 -11.64
C CYS A 204 3.89 -10.74 -11.98
N LEU A 205 5.13 -10.34 -11.67
CA LEU A 205 6.35 -11.05 -12.10
C LEU A 205 6.92 -12.00 -11.04
N ARG A 206 6.56 -11.85 -9.76
CA ARG A 206 7.12 -12.66 -8.68
C ARG A 206 6.93 -14.17 -8.91
N SER A 207 7.94 -14.93 -8.48
CA SER A 207 7.88 -16.40 -8.47
C SER A 207 6.89 -16.88 -7.41
N PRO A 208 6.19 -18.01 -7.60
CA PRO A 208 5.31 -18.55 -6.56
C PRO A 208 6.09 -18.87 -5.29
N LEU A 209 5.42 -18.84 -4.13
CA LEU A 209 6.04 -19.26 -2.88
C LEU A 209 6.56 -20.70 -2.99
N LYS A 210 7.77 -20.94 -2.51
CA LYS A 210 8.30 -22.31 -2.40
C LYS A 210 7.44 -23.06 -1.39
N ALA A 211 6.75 -24.10 -1.86
CA ALA A 211 6.08 -25.01 -0.94
C ALA A 211 7.15 -25.76 -0.15
N ASP A 212 6.94 -25.93 1.16
CA ASP A 212 7.84 -26.75 1.97
C ASP A 212 7.78 -28.19 1.45
N GLU A 213 8.85 -28.65 0.81
CA GLU A 213 9.03 -30.01 0.28
C GLU A 213 9.12 -31.06 1.40
N LYS A 214 9.05 -30.67 2.68
CA LYS A 214 9.21 -31.56 3.83
C LYS A 214 7.96 -32.29 4.31
N MET A 215 6.88 -32.34 3.54
CA MET A 215 5.72 -33.18 3.87
C MET A 215 5.10 -33.82 2.63
N ALA A 216 5.87 -34.70 1.98
CA ALA A 216 5.35 -35.80 1.16
C ALA A 216 5.89 -37.11 1.71
#